data_AF-A0A7Y8KE66-F1
#
_entry.id   AF-A0A7Y8KE66-F1
#
_cell.length_a   1.000
_cell.length_b   1.000
_cell.length_c   1.000
_cell.angle_alpha   90.00
_cell.angle_beta   90.00
_cell.angle_gamma   90.00
#
_symmetry.space_group_name_H-M   'P 1'
#
loop_
_entity.id
_entity.type
_entity.pdbx_description
1 polymer ?
#
loop_
_entity_poly.entity_id
_entity_poly.type
_entity_poly.pdbx_seq_one_letter_code
_entity_poly.pdbx_strand_id
1 'polypeptide(L)'
;MNALTLPDIAAQASRQALPLDWVGMCGIALPILIDGQRLTATADAGVSLDDGEARGIHMSRLYLALEMLDQQLLTPALLRNVLQRFLESHEGLSKNAYLRIHTDLLLKRPALVSPLAGWKGYPVCIEARLENQMFHVELKIDVTYSSTCPCSAALARQLIQQQFLQDFANKPVQHEDVLTWLGSANGIVATPHSQRSSAQLSIQLDASQNTLPLTDLIDTVEAALGTAVQTAVKRADEQAFALANGQNLMFCEDAARRLNLALKRSDAVKAFHLKVIHAESLHAHDAVAESRWTRDSA
;
A
#
# COMPACT_ATOMS: atom_id res chain seq x y z
N MET A 1 34.70 6.58 38.63
CA MET A 1 33.38 7.21 38.74
C MET A 1 32.40 6.11 39.12
N ASN A 2 31.81 6.21 40.32
CA ASN A 2 30.99 5.16 40.91
C ASN A 2 29.73 4.91 40.08
N ALA A 3 29.65 3.75 39.42
CA ALA A 3 28.41 3.21 38.90
C ALA A 3 27.55 2.80 40.09
N LEU A 4 26.70 3.72 40.56
CA LEU A 4 25.60 3.38 41.46
C LEU A 4 24.71 2.39 40.71
N THR A 5 24.66 1.15 41.17
CA THR A 5 23.74 0.12 40.68
C THR A 5 22.32 0.53 41.08
N LEU A 6 21.62 1.18 40.16
CA LEU A 6 20.20 1.46 40.29
C LEU A 6 19.41 0.14 40.26
N PRO A 7 18.31 0.03 41.03
CA PRO A 7 17.53 -1.20 41.09
C PRO A 7 16.88 -1.52 39.75
N ASP A 8 16.90 -2.79 39.35
CA ASP A 8 16.17 -3.27 38.18
C ASP A 8 14.69 -3.43 38.53
N ILE A 9 13.89 -2.42 38.19
CA ILE A 9 12.45 -2.39 38.47
C ILE A 9 11.67 -3.34 37.57
N ALA A 10 12.14 -3.59 36.34
CA ALA A 10 11.43 -4.43 35.37
C ALA A 10 11.40 -5.90 35.81
N ALA A 11 12.50 -6.36 36.42
CA ALA A 11 12.63 -7.72 36.96
C ALA A 11 11.96 -7.93 38.34
N GLN A 12 11.29 -6.92 38.91
CA GLN A 12 10.58 -7.07 40.17
C GLN A 12 9.28 -7.86 39.98
N ALA A 13 8.82 -8.52 41.04
CA ALA A 13 7.53 -9.19 41.05
C ALA A 13 6.38 -8.18 40.86
N SER A 14 5.46 -8.51 39.95
CA SER A 14 4.21 -7.81 39.74
C SER A 14 3.27 -8.06 40.92
N ARG A 15 2.40 -7.09 41.21
CA ARG A 15 1.29 -7.27 42.17
C ARG A 15 0.11 -7.99 41.53
N GLN A 16 0.09 -8.08 40.21
CA GLN A 16 -0.95 -8.70 39.40
C GLN A 16 -0.27 -9.59 38.38
N ALA A 17 -0.23 -10.89 38.67
CA ALA A 17 0.45 -11.86 37.83
C ALA A 17 -0.39 -12.18 36.59
N LEU A 18 -0.03 -11.58 35.45
CA LEU A 18 -0.72 -11.81 34.19
C LEU A 18 0.25 -11.60 33.02
N PRO A 19 0.42 -12.58 32.11
CA PRO A 19 1.20 -12.38 30.92
C PRO A 19 0.53 -11.37 29.98
N LEU A 20 1.32 -10.68 29.16
CA LEU A 20 0.84 -9.75 28.15
C LEU A 20 1.21 -10.26 26.76
N ASP A 21 0.25 -10.22 25.84
CA ASP A 21 0.50 -10.59 24.43
C ASP A 21 1.61 -9.72 23.83
N TRP A 22 1.56 -8.41 24.10
CA TRP A 22 2.52 -7.44 23.57
C TRP A 22 2.79 -6.30 24.55
N VAL A 23 4.06 -5.94 24.66
CA VAL A 23 4.55 -4.76 25.37
C VAL A 23 5.72 -4.15 24.58
N GLY A 24 5.74 -2.83 24.43
CA GLY A 24 6.73 -2.18 23.57
C GLY A 24 6.56 -0.66 23.47
N MET A 25 7.06 -0.11 22.38
CA MET A 25 7.06 1.32 22.06
C MET A 25 6.54 1.52 20.64
N CYS A 26 5.84 2.63 20.41
CA CYS A 26 5.32 3.02 19.10
C CYS A 26 5.82 4.40 18.67
N GLY A 27 5.89 4.64 17.37
CA GLY A 27 6.23 5.95 16.81
C GLY A 27 7.69 6.38 16.99
N ILE A 28 8.63 5.44 17.16
CA ILE A 28 10.05 5.74 17.26
C ILE A 28 10.54 6.28 15.92
N ALA A 29 11.03 7.51 15.85
CA ALA A 29 11.61 8.05 14.61
C ALA A 29 12.99 7.45 14.35
N LEU A 30 13.21 6.94 13.13
CA LEU A 30 14.50 6.45 12.69
C LEU A 30 14.65 6.58 11.16
N PRO A 31 15.88 6.68 10.65
CA PRO A 31 16.13 6.51 9.24
C PRO A 31 16.24 5.02 8.88
N ILE A 32 15.86 4.68 7.65
CA ILE A 32 16.03 3.34 7.07
C ILE A 32 16.67 3.44 5.69
N LEU A 33 17.33 2.37 5.25
CA LEU A 33 17.86 2.23 3.88
C LEU A 33 17.07 1.15 3.15
N ILE A 34 16.32 1.51 2.11
CA ILE A 34 15.53 0.57 1.30
C ILE A 34 15.76 0.83 -0.19
N ASP A 35 16.02 -0.20 -0.97
CA ASP A 35 16.35 -0.10 -2.41
C ASP A 35 17.44 0.97 -2.72
N GLY A 36 18.42 1.11 -1.82
CA GLY A 36 19.49 2.12 -1.94
C GLY A 36 19.08 3.56 -1.60
N GLN A 37 17.81 3.79 -1.24
CA GLN A 37 17.30 5.07 -0.80
C GLN A 37 17.23 5.19 0.72
N ARG A 38 17.73 6.31 1.24
CA ARG A 38 17.59 6.68 2.64
C ARG A 38 16.24 7.37 2.87
N LEU A 39 15.39 6.80 3.71
CA LEU A 39 14.06 7.33 4.02
C LEU A 39 13.91 7.60 5.51
N THR A 40 13.07 8.59 5.84
CA THR A 40 12.55 8.77 7.19
C THR A 40 11.45 7.75 7.44
N ALA A 41 11.47 7.13 8.63
CA ALA A 41 10.46 6.17 9.03
C ALA A 41 10.10 6.34 10.51
N THR A 42 8.98 5.72 10.90
CA THR A 42 8.68 5.44 12.30
C THR A 42 8.59 3.94 12.54
N ALA A 43 9.06 3.47 13.69
CA ALA A 43 8.95 2.08 14.10
C ALA A 43 8.07 1.90 15.34
N ASP A 44 7.30 0.81 15.30
CA ASP A 44 6.70 0.21 16.48
C ASP A 44 7.44 -1.09 16.76
N ALA A 45 7.96 -1.25 17.97
CA ALA A 45 8.77 -2.39 18.37
C ALA A 45 8.26 -2.94 19.69
N GLY A 46 8.13 -4.26 19.77
CA GLY A 46 7.65 -4.91 21.00
C GLY A 46 7.91 -6.39 21.05
N VAL A 47 7.70 -6.94 22.24
CA VAL A 47 7.84 -8.36 22.57
C VAL A 47 6.65 -8.80 23.41
N SER A 48 6.42 -10.10 23.53
CA SER A 48 5.50 -10.64 24.53
C SER A 48 6.06 -10.49 25.95
N LEU A 49 5.21 -10.46 26.97
CA LEU A 49 5.61 -10.63 28.37
C LEU A 49 5.01 -11.94 28.87
N ASP A 50 5.75 -13.02 28.69
CA ASP A 50 5.32 -14.38 29.01
C ASP A 50 5.46 -14.70 30.51
N ASP A 51 6.44 -14.07 31.18
CA ASP A 51 6.55 -14.14 32.64
C ASP A 51 5.51 -13.20 33.27
N GLY A 52 4.37 -13.76 33.66
CA GLY A 52 3.30 -13.01 34.31
C GLY A 52 3.70 -12.42 35.65
N GLU A 53 4.72 -12.96 36.32
CA GLU A 53 5.24 -12.41 37.58
C GLU A 53 6.17 -11.21 37.35
N ALA A 54 6.71 -11.03 36.14
CA ALA A 54 7.56 -9.88 35.86
C ALA A 54 6.73 -8.59 35.79
N ARG A 55 7.25 -7.51 36.37
CA ARG A 55 6.58 -6.21 36.38
C ARG A 55 6.63 -5.51 35.01
N GLY A 56 7.59 -5.82 34.17
CA GLY A 56 7.69 -5.28 32.81
C GLY A 56 8.95 -5.70 32.07
N ILE A 57 9.21 -5.04 30.93
CA ILE A 57 10.40 -5.28 30.09
C ILE A 57 11.39 -4.11 30.15
N HIS A 58 12.62 -4.35 29.71
CA HIS A 58 13.63 -3.31 29.54
C HIS A 58 13.50 -2.62 28.17
N MET A 59 12.56 -1.67 28.07
CA MET A 59 12.23 -0.95 26.82
C MET A 59 13.44 -0.41 26.05
N SER A 60 14.43 0.15 26.74
CA SER A 60 15.62 0.71 26.09
C SER A 60 16.42 -0.32 25.29
N ARG A 61 16.34 -1.61 25.62
CA ARG A 61 17.01 -2.68 24.86
C ARG A 61 16.40 -2.83 23.46
N LEU A 62 15.09 -2.67 23.33
CA LEU A 62 14.42 -2.65 22.01
C LEU A 62 14.88 -1.44 21.20
N TYR A 63 14.91 -0.25 21.80
CA TYR A 63 15.33 0.99 21.12
C TYR A 63 16.76 0.87 20.57
N LEU A 64 17.71 0.41 21.39
CA LEU A 64 19.11 0.26 20.99
C LEU A 64 19.28 -0.78 19.87
N ALA A 65 18.48 -1.84 19.84
CA ALA A 65 18.52 -2.83 18.77
C ALA A 65 18.02 -2.28 17.42
N LEU A 66 17.21 -1.22 17.40
CA LEU A 66 16.78 -0.56 16.16
C LEU A 66 17.93 0.18 15.44
N GLU A 67 19.05 0.47 16.11
CA GLU A 67 20.22 1.10 15.48
C GLU A 67 20.75 0.30 14.27
N MET A 68 20.50 -1.02 14.24
CA MET A 68 20.86 -1.87 13.10
C MET A 68 20.17 -1.45 11.79
N LEU A 69 18.97 -0.87 11.88
CA LEU A 69 18.16 -0.43 10.73
C LEU A 69 18.71 0.85 10.09
N ASP A 70 19.41 1.68 10.88
CA ASP A 70 20.11 2.85 10.37
C ASP A 70 21.28 2.41 9.48
N GLN A 71 22.07 1.44 9.90
CA GLN A 71 23.37 1.18 9.26
C GLN A 71 23.32 0.25 8.04
N GLN A 72 22.23 -0.48 7.85
CA GLN A 72 22.17 -1.60 6.90
C GLN A 72 20.99 -1.50 5.95
N LEU A 73 21.12 -2.13 4.78
CA LEU A 73 20.02 -2.27 3.84
C LEU A 73 18.90 -3.11 4.48
N LEU A 74 17.67 -2.60 4.42
CA LEU A 74 16.50 -3.25 4.97
C LEU A 74 16.18 -4.50 4.15
N THR A 75 16.28 -5.65 4.80
CA THR A 75 16.06 -6.98 4.22
C THR A 75 15.30 -7.86 5.21
N PRO A 76 14.63 -8.93 4.76
CA PRO A 76 14.03 -9.92 5.64
C PRO A 76 15.04 -10.50 6.66
N ALA A 77 16.29 -10.71 6.25
CA ALA A 77 17.35 -11.19 7.14
C ALA A 77 17.68 -10.17 8.25
N LEU A 78 17.81 -8.88 7.91
CA LEU A 78 18.04 -7.84 8.91
C LEU A 78 16.86 -7.73 9.89
N LEU A 79 15.63 -7.77 9.40
CA LEU A 79 14.42 -7.76 10.23
C LEU A 79 14.43 -8.94 11.21
N ARG A 80 14.74 -10.15 10.73
CA ARG A 80 14.88 -11.33 11.60
C ARG A 80 15.96 -11.12 12.67
N ASN A 81 17.13 -10.58 12.31
CA ASN A 81 18.22 -10.33 13.26
C ASN A 81 17.81 -9.33 14.36
N VAL A 82 17.09 -8.27 14.01
CA VAL A 82 16.57 -7.30 14.99
C VAL A 82 15.59 -7.98 15.95
N LEU A 83 14.67 -8.80 15.45
CA LEU A 83 13.72 -9.53 16.29
C LEU A 83 14.41 -10.57 17.18
N GLN A 84 15.42 -11.27 16.68
CA GLN A 84 16.25 -12.16 17.50
C GLN A 84 16.95 -11.39 18.60
N ARG A 85 17.49 -10.21 18.30
CA ARG A 85 18.13 -9.35 19.31
C ARG A 85 17.13 -8.87 20.37
N PHE A 86 15.88 -8.59 19.98
CA PHE A 86 14.83 -8.28 20.95
C PHE A 86 14.62 -9.44 21.92
N LEU A 87 14.49 -10.67 21.43
CA LEU A 87 14.29 -11.86 22.27
C LEU A 87 15.51 -12.21 23.14
N GLU A 88 16.71 -12.20 22.57
CA GLU A 88 17.95 -12.44 23.33
C GLU A 88 18.13 -11.43 24.47
N SER A 89 17.81 -10.16 24.20
CA SER A 89 17.90 -9.10 25.22
C SER A 89 16.77 -9.14 26.25
N HIS A 90 15.75 -9.98 26.05
CA HIS A 90 14.62 -10.20 26.97
C HIS A 90 14.48 -11.70 27.33
N GLU A 91 15.61 -12.41 27.36
CA GLU A 91 15.65 -13.83 27.72
C GLU A 91 14.98 -14.06 29.09
N GLY A 92 14.12 -15.09 29.15
CA GLY A 92 13.33 -15.41 30.34
C GLY A 92 12.00 -14.64 30.47
N LEU A 93 11.84 -13.51 29.77
CA LEU A 93 10.61 -12.70 29.79
C LEU A 93 9.74 -12.91 28.56
N SER A 94 10.36 -13.10 27.39
CA SER A 94 9.69 -12.98 26.09
C SER A 94 10.01 -14.15 25.15
N LYS A 95 9.00 -14.61 24.41
CA LYS A 95 9.11 -15.66 23.38
C LYS A 95 8.77 -15.17 21.98
N ASN A 96 8.03 -14.08 21.88
CA ASN A 96 7.55 -13.51 20.62
C ASN A 96 8.01 -12.06 20.47
N ALA A 97 8.29 -11.63 19.24
CA ALA A 97 8.72 -10.27 18.94
C ALA A 97 8.08 -9.77 17.65
N TYR A 98 7.81 -8.46 17.59
CA TYR A 98 7.37 -7.80 16.37
C TYR A 98 8.11 -6.49 16.14
N LEU A 99 8.15 -6.09 14.88
CA LEU A 99 8.65 -4.82 14.41
C LEU A 99 7.75 -4.36 13.25
N ARG A 100 7.21 -3.15 13.34
CA ARG A 100 6.50 -2.48 12.25
C ARG A 100 7.26 -1.23 11.85
N ILE A 101 7.53 -1.04 10.58
CA ILE A 101 8.22 0.13 10.04
C ILE A 101 7.28 0.84 9.08
N HIS A 102 6.95 2.10 9.35
CA HIS A 102 6.10 2.94 8.53
C HIS A 102 6.95 3.97 7.79
N THR A 103 6.76 4.10 6.47
CA THR A 103 7.48 5.08 5.65
C THR A 103 6.68 5.41 4.38
N ASP A 104 7.02 6.53 3.75
CA ASP A 104 6.56 6.85 2.40
C ASP A 104 7.68 6.51 1.40
N LEU A 105 7.53 5.41 0.66
CA LEU A 105 8.46 5.04 -0.39
C LEU A 105 8.32 6.03 -1.56
N LEU A 106 9.40 6.70 -1.93
CA LEU A 106 9.39 7.70 -3.00
C LEU A 106 9.91 7.07 -4.30
N LEU A 107 9.03 6.90 -5.28
CA LEU A 107 9.39 6.39 -6.60
C LEU A 107 9.30 7.49 -7.64
N LYS A 108 10.29 7.57 -8.53
CA LYS A 108 10.29 8.52 -9.65
C LYS A 108 9.51 7.90 -10.80
N ARG A 109 8.37 8.51 -11.15
CA ARG A 109 7.45 8.02 -12.19
C ARG A 109 7.55 8.84 -13.47
N PRO A 110 7.70 8.19 -14.64
CA PRO A 110 7.62 8.89 -15.92
C PRO A 110 6.19 9.38 -16.19
N ALA A 111 6.07 10.46 -16.95
CA ALA A 111 4.80 10.85 -17.56
C ALA A 111 4.40 9.85 -18.68
N LEU A 112 3.14 9.84 -19.08
CA LEU A 112 2.63 8.90 -20.09
C LEU A 112 3.22 9.10 -21.49
N VAL A 113 3.48 10.35 -21.89
CA VAL A 113 3.88 10.71 -23.26
C VAL A 113 5.10 11.62 -23.27
N SER A 114 5.10 12.67 -22.45
CA SER A 114 6.18 13.66 -22.43
C SER A 114 7.43 13.10 -21.72
N PRO A 115 8.64 13.67 -21.96
CA PRO A 115 9.87 13.21 -21.32
C PRO A 115 9.97 13.62 -19.83
N LEU A 116 8.87 14.07 -19.23
CA LEU A 116 8.85 14.48 -17.83
C LEU A 116 8.82 13.27 -16.90
N ALA A 117 9.30 13.48 -15.68
CA ALA A 117 9.16 12.52 -14.58
C ALA A 117 9.09 13.29 -13.26
N GLY A 118 8.36 12.75 -12.29
CA GLY A 118 8.20 13.33 -10.96
C GLY A 118 8.18 12.28 -9.86
N TRP A 119 8.37 12.72 -8.62
CA TRP A 119 8.34 11.85 -7.45
C TRP A 119 6.92 11.60 -6.98
N LYS A 120 6.61 10.33 -6.68
CA LYS A 120 5.35 9.88 -6.10
C LYS A 120 5.64 9.11 -4.82
N GLY A 121 4.95 9.47 -3.74
CA GLY A 121 5.01 8.75 -2.47
C GLY A 121 3.99 7.62 -2.42
N TYR A 122 4.40 6.50 -1.86
CA TYR A 122 3.59 5.32 -1.60
C TYR A 122 3.68 5.01 -0.11
N PRO A 123 2.58 5.15 0.65
CA PRO A 123 2.56 4.73 2.03
C PRO A 123 2.81 3.23 2.12
N VAL A 124 3.83 2.85 2.90
CA VAL A 124 4.22 1.47 3.12
C VAL A 124 4.37 1.21 4.62
N CYS A 125 3.86 0.06 5.06
CA CYS A 125 4.19 -0.51 6.35
C CYS A 125 4.80 -1.92 6.18
N ILE A 126 5.98 -2.13 6.75
CA ILE A 126 6.66 -3.43 6.76
C ILE A 126 6.50 -4.01 8.16
N GLU A 127 5.73 -5.09 8.29
CA GLU A 127 5.57 -5.82 9.54
C GLU A 127 6.41 -7.09 9.51
N ALA A 128 7.29 -7.25 10.48
CA ALA A 128 8.02 -8.48 10.74
C ALA A 128 7.62 -9.04 12.09
N ARG A 129 7.40 -10.35 12.18
CA ARG A 129 7.20 -11.03 13.47
C ARG A 129 7.99 -12.31 13.54
N LEU A 130 8.39 -12.64 14.76
CA LEU A 130 9.03 -13.88 15.13
C LEU A 130 8.21 -14.48 16.28
N GLU A 131 7.35 -15.44 15.95
CA GLU A 131 6.41 -16.07 16.88
C GLU A 131 6.60 -17.58 16.83
N ASN A 132 6.77 -18.24 17.98
CA ASN A 132 7.01 -19.69 18.04
C ASN A 132 8.12 -20.17 17.08
N GLN A 133 9.21 -19.39 16.98
CA GLN A 133 10.33 -19.60 16.05
C GLN A 133 10.00 -19.43 14.56
N MET A 134 8.75 -19.11 14.22
CA MET A 134 8.32 -18.83 12.86
C MET A 134 8.48 -17.35 12.55
N PHE A 135 9.30 -17.06 11.55
CA PHE A 135 9.50 -15.70 11.05
C PHE A 135 8.59 -15.44 9.84
N HIS A 136 7.85 -14.35 9.87
CA HIS A 136 7.06 -13.89 8.74
C HIS A 136 7.20 -12.39 8.53
N VAL A 137 7.06 -11.98 7.27
CA VAL A 137 7.04 -10.58 6.85
C VAL A 137 5.74 -10.31 6.10
N GLU A 138 5.06 -9.25 6.48
CA GLU A 138 3.89 -8.70 5.79
C GLU A 138 4.20 -7.29 5.30
N LEU A 139 3.91 -7.04 4.03
CA LEU A 139 4.08 -5.74 3.37
C LEU A 139 2.70 -5.13 3.17
N LYS A 140 2.49 -3.95 3.74
CA LYS A 140 1.28 -3.15 3.53
C LYS A 140 1.59 -2.01 2.58
N ILE A 141 0.84 -1.91 1.49
CA ILE A 141 1.12 -0.97 0.39
C ILE A 141 -0.18 -0.30 -0.03
N ASP A 142 -0.20 1.03 -0.06
CA ASP A 142 -1.32 1.83 -0.56
C ASP A 142 -0.98 2.43 -1.94
N VAL A 143 -1.77 2.08 -2.96
CA VAL A 143 -1.59 2.59 -4.33
C VAL A 143 -2.81 3.41 -4.75
N THR A 144 -2.57 4.66 -5.14
CA THR A 144 -3.62 5.57 -5.64
C THR A 144 -3.71 5.52 -7.16
N TYR A 145 -4.94 5.45 -7.68
CA TYR A 145 -5.26 5.39 -9.10
C TYR A 145 -6.57 6.15 -9.40
N SER A 146 -6.93 6.26 -10.69
CA SER A 146 -8.20 6.80 -11.15
C SER A 146 -9.13 5.70 -11.63
N SER A 147 -10.40 5.72 -11.22
CA SER A 147 -11.42 4.81 -11.71
C SER A 147 -12.55 5.58 -12.38
N THR A 148 -13.12 5.01 -13.45
CA THR A 148 -14.28 5.55 -14.18
C THR A 148 -15.36 4.50 -14.23
N CYS A 149 -16.57 4.86 -13.78
CA CYS A 149 -17.67 3.91 -13.64
C CYS A 149 -18.23 3.47 -15.00
N PRO A 150 -18.25 2.15 -15.31
CA PRO A 150 -18.80 1.63 -16.55
C PRO A 150 -20.27 2.01 -16.76
N CYS A 151 -21.09 1.99 -15.70
CA CYS A 151 -22.50 2.37 -15.76
C CYS A 151 -22.66 3.84 -16.15
N SER A 152 -21.95 4.74 -15.48
CA SER A 152 -22.01 6.18 -15.77
C SER A 152 -21.55 6.49 -17.19
N ALA A 153 -20.48 5.83 -17.66
CA ALA A 153 -20.01 5.94 -19.04
C ALA A 153 -21.02 5.46 -20.07
N ALA A 154 -21.79 4.39 -19.77
CA ALA A 154 -22.86 3.93 -20.65
C ALA A 154 -24.02 4.92 -20.72
N LEU A 155 -24.46 5.45 -19.57
CA LEU A 155 -25.56 6.42 -19.50
C LEU A 155 -25.20 7.75 -20.15
N ALA A 156 -23.98 8.26 -19.93
CA ALA A 156 -23.50 9.48 -20.60
C ALA A 156 -23.50 9.32 -22.12
N ARG A 157 -23.06 8.16 -22.64
CA ARG A 157 -23.13 7.84 -24.08
C ARG A 157 -24.57 7.82 -24.61
N GLN A 158 -25.53 7.28 -23.85
CA GLN A 158 -26.93 7.29 -24.25
C GLN A 158 -27.49 8.71 -24.36
N LEU A 159 -27.15 9.59 -23.42
CA LEU A 159 -27.55 11.00 -23.47
C LEU A 159 -26.95 11.72 -24.69
N ILE A 160 -25.68 11.45 -25.00
CA ILE A 160 -25.02 11.98 -26.22
C ILE A 160 -25.73 11.47 -27.49
N GLN A 161 -26.10 10.19 -27.55
CA GLN A 161 -26.86 9.63 -28.67
C GLN A 161 -28.25 10.27 -28.81
N GLN A 162 -28.93 10.55 -27.70
CA GLN A 162 -30.22 11.25 -27.73
C GLN A 162 -30.08 12.68 -28.23
N GLN A 163 -29.05 13.42 -27.78
CA GLN A 163 -28.78 14.76 -28.28
C GLN A 163 -28.48 14.75 -29.79
N PHE A 164 -27.69 13.79 -30.25
CA PHE A 164 -27.42 13.61 -31.67
C PHE A 164 -28.71 13.41 -32.48
N LEU A 165 -29.60 12.52 -32.03
CA LEU A 165 -30.88 12.28 -32.70
C LEU A 165 -31.75 13.54 -32.77
N GLN A 166 -31.71 14.40 -31.74
CA GLN A 166 -32.45 15.66 -31.71
C GLN A 166 -31.86 16.69 -32.68
N ASP A 167 -30.55 16.92 -32.63
CA ASP A 167 -29.89 17.98 -33.40
C ASP A 167 -29.89 17.71 -34.90
N PHE A 168 -29.79 16.42 -35.28
CA PHE A 168 -29.75 15.94 -36.66
C PHE A 168 -31.09 15.38 -37.16
N ALA A 169 -32.18 15.50 -36.41
CA ALA A 169 -33.51 15.04 -36.81
C ALA A 169 -33.91 15.62 -38.18
N ASN A 170 -34.30 14.75 -39.12
CA ASN A 170 -34.79 15.11 -40.45
C ASN A 170 -33.83 15.97 -41.30
N LYS A 171 -32.52 15.88 -41.05
CA LYS A 171 -31.48 16.58 -41.83
C LYS A 171 -30.50 15.58 -42.44
N PRO A 172 -29.94 15.85 -43.63
CA PRO A 172 -28.80 15.09 -44.14
C PRO A 172 -27.59 15.28 -43.21
N VAL A 173 -26.93 14.18 -42.84
CA VAL A 173 -25.76 14.21 -41.95
C VAL A 173 -24.48 14.27 -42.78
N GLN A 174 -23.78 15.40 -42.75
CA GLN A 174 -22.46 15.54 -43.36
C GLN A 174 -21.35 15.37 -42.33
N HIS A 175 -20.20 14.86 -42.77
CA HIS A 175 -19.07 14.59 -41.90
C HIS A 175 -18.55 15.85 -41.17
N GLU A 176 -18.51 17.00 -41.85
CA GLU A 176 -18.03 18.27 -41.27
C GLU A 176 -18.97 18.80 -40.18
N ASP A 177 -20.28 18.66 -40.36
CA ASP A 177 -21.28 19.05 -39.37
C ASP A 177 -21.15 18.20 -38.10
N VAL A 178 -20.93 16.89 -38.26
CA VAL A 178 -20.72 15.97 -37.13
C VAL A 178 -19.43 16.29 -36.39
N LEU A 179 -18.33 16.55 -37.12
CA LEU A 179 -17.05 16.89 -36.50
C LEU A 179 -17.14 18.20 -35.71
N THR A 180 -17.79 19.21 -36.28
CA THR A 180 -18.04 20.49 -35.60
C THR A 180 -18.92 20.29 -34.36
N TRP A 181 -19.96 19.46 -34.47
CA TRP A 181 -20.85 19.13 -33.37
C TRP A 181 -20.13 18.41 -32.21
N LEU A 182 -19.28 17.43 -32.51
CA LEU A 182 -18.45 16.72 -31.53
C LEU A 182 -17.48 17.65 -30.77
N GLY A 183 -17.05 18.74 -31.41
CA GLY A 183 -16.24 19.77 -30.78
C GLY A 183 -17.02 20.79 -29.93
N SER A 184 -18.36 20.72 -29.94
CA SER A 184 -19.24 21.62 -29.20
C SER A 184 -19.73 21.00 -27.89
N ALA A 185 -20.36 21.83 -27.03
CA ALA A 185 -21.00 21.33 -25.81
C ALA A 185 -22.13 20.31 -26.08
N ASN A 186 -22.77 20.38 -27.25
CA ASN A 186 -23.82 19.43 -27.62
C ASN A 186 -23.25 18.02 -27.90
N GLY A 187 -21.99 17.93 -28.33
CA GLY A 187 -21.30 16.65 -28.56
C GLY A 187 -21.01 15.87 -27.27
N ILE A 188 -21.02 16.54 -26.12
CA ILE A 188 -20.67 15.98 -24.80
C ILE A 188 -21.63 16.55 -23.73
N VAL A 189 -22.94 16.43 -23.94
CA VAL A 189 -23.97 16.92 -22.99
C VAL A 189 -23.95 16.25 -21.61
N ALA A 190 -23.25 15.12 -21.48
CA ALA A 190 -23.09 14.39 -20.24
C ALA A 190 -21.64 13.90 -20.12
N THR A 191 -21.09 13.98 -18.91
CA THR A 191 -19.76 13.48 -18.57
C THR A 191 -19.90 12.34 -17.56
N PRO A 192 -19.29 11.18 -17.79
CA PRO A 192 -19.31 10.12 -16.80
C PRO A 192 -18.47 10.49 -15.58
N HIS A 193 -18.89 10.04 -14.41
CA HIS A 193 -18.10 10.28 -13.21
C HIS A 193 -16.84 9.40 -13.18
N SER A 194 -15.78 10.01 -12.69
CA SER A 194 -14.50 9.38 -12.38
C SER A 194 -14.00 9.93 -11.05
N GLN A 195 -13.18 9.14 -10.36
CA GLN A 195 -12.76 9.46 -9.01
C GLN A 195 -11.35 8.98 -8.70
N ARG A 196 -10.73 9.61 -7.69
CA ARG A 196 -9.53 9.09 -7.06
C ARG A 196 -9.89 7.86 -6.24
N SER A 197 -9.18 6.77 -6.45
CA SER A 197 -9.42 5.47 -5.79
C SER A 197 -8.11 4.95 -5.19
N SER A 198 -8.21 4.05 -4.22
CA SER A 198 -7.06 3.41 -3.59
C SER A 198 -7.16 1.89 -3.62
N ALA A 199 -6.00 1.25 -3.73
CA ALA A 199 -5.81 -0.17 -3.50
C ALA A 199 -4.91 -0.32 -2.27
N GLN A 200 -5.48 -0.89 -1.19
CA GLN A 200 -4.78 -1.21 0.04
C GLN A 200 -4.45 -2.69 0.02
N LEU A 201 -3.16 -3.00 0.11
CA LEU A 201 -2.65 -4.36 -0.03
C LEU A 201 -1.99 -4.76 1.29
N SER A 202 -2.28 -5.96 1.78
CA SER A 202 -1.57 -6.63 2.87
C SER A 202 -1.02 -7.92 2.28
N ILE A 203 0.29 -7.99 2.08
CA ILE A 203 0.98 -9.04 1.32
C ILE A 203 1.92 -9.79 2.24
N GLN A 204 1.63 -11.07 2.50
CA GLN A 204 2.58 -11.95 3.18
C GLN A 204 3.65 -12.38 2.18
N LEU A 205 4.90 -12.05 2.49
CA LEU A 205 6.05 -12.38 1.69
C LEU A 205 6.39 -13.87 1.81
N ASP A 206 6.79 -14.49 0.70
CA ASP A 206 7.30 -15.85 0.72
C ASP A 206 8.61 -15.94 1.50
N ALA A 207 8.78 -17.02 2.27
CA ALA A 207 9.94 -17.19 3.15
C ALA A 207 11.27 -17.34 2.39
N SER A 208 11.22 -17.67 1.09
CA SER A 208 12.40 -17.74 0.23
C SER A 208 12.95 -16.36 -0.18
N GLN A 209 12.21 -15.28 0.05
CA GLN A 209 12.60 -13.94 -0.38
C GLN A 209 13.71 -13.36 0.49
N ASN A 210 14.77 -12.89 -0.15
CA ASN A 210 15.92 -12.23 0.49
C ASN A 210 15.86 -10.70 0.43
N THR A 211 14.90 -10.15 -0.30
CA THR A 211 14.70 -8.71 -0.49
C THR A 211 13.26 -8.33 -0.17
N LEU A 212 12.97 -7.03 -0.10
CA LEU A 212 11.62 -6.48 0.04
C LEU A 212 11.18 -5.92 -1.32
N PRO A 213 10.44 -6.67 -2.16
CA PRO A 213 10.15 -6.28 -3.55
C PRO A 213 9.03 -5.23 -3.65
N LEU A 214 9.13 -4.14 -2.89
CA LEU A 214 8.09 -3.10 -2.83
C LEU A 214 7.88 -2.43 -4.18
N THR A 215 8.97 -2.02 -4.84
CA THR A 215 8.93 -1.35 -6.15
C THR A 215 8.25 -2.24 -7.19
N ASP A 216 8.65 -3.51 -7.29
CA ASP A 216 8.07 -4.47 -8.24
C ASP A 216 6.59 -4.76 -7.97
N LEU A 217 6.19 -4.84 -6.70
CA LEU A 217 4.80 -5.03 -6.30
C LEU A 217 3.95 -3.80 -6.65
N ILE A 218 4.46 -2.59 -6.39
CA ILE A 218 3.78 -1.35 -6.77
C ILE A 218 3.63 -1.26 -8.29
N ASP A 219 4.68 -1.59 -9.05
CA ASP A 219 4.66 -1.58 -10.51
C ASP A 219 3.65 -2.59 -11.06
N THR A 220 3.58 -3.79 -10.47
CA THR A 220 2.59 -4.81 -10.80
C THR A 220 1.16 -4.31 -10.57
N VAL A 221 0.93 -3.61 -9.46
CA VAL A 221 -0.38 -3.05 -9.07
C VAL A 221 -0.78 -1.91 -10.00
N GLU A 222 0.13 -0.97 -10.27
CA GLU A 222 -0.11 0.14 -11.19
C GLU A 222 -0.39 -0.35 -12.61
N ALA A 223 0.35 -1.34 -13.09
CA ALA A 223 0.14 -1.95 -14.39
C ALA A 223 -1.21 -2.69 -14.47
N ALA A 224 -1.60 -3.43 -13.43
CA ALA A 224 -2.87 -4.14 -13.39
C ALA A 224 -4.08 -3.19 -13.35
N LEU A 225 -3.95 -2.04 -12.68
CA LEU A 225 -4.99 -1.01 -12.63
C LEU A 225 -5.03 -0.20 -13.92
N GLY A 226 -3.88 0.16 -14.51
CA GLY A 226 -3.75 0.83 -15.80
C GLY A 226 -4.02 2.33 -15.80
N THR A 227 -4.34 2.92 -14.65
CA THR A 227 -4.71 4.34 -14.49
C THR A 227 -4.10 4.94 -13.22
N ALA A 228 -2.86 4.57 -12.92
CA ALA A 228 -2.10 5.15 -11.82
C ALA A 228 -2.02 6.69 -11.94
N VAL A 229 -2.19 7.39 -10.81
CA VAL A 229 -2.13 8.86 -10.80
C VAL A 229 -0.74 9.35 -11.22
N GLN A 230 -0.73 10.42 -12.02
CA GLN A 230 0.46 11.01 -12.62
C GLN A 230 1.14 12.03 -11.71
N THR A 231 2.38 12.39 -12.02
CA THR A 231 3.18 13.39 -11.29
C THR A 231 3.29 14.68 -12.09
N ALA A 232 4.43 14.93 -12.73
CA ALA A 232 4.63 16.07 -13.63
C ALA A 232 4.08 15.74 -15.02
N VAL A 233 3.11 16.53 -15.49
CA VAL A 233 2.41 16.30 -16.76
C VAL A 233 2.36 17.54 -17.65
N LYS A 234 2.24 17.33 -18.95
CA LYS A 234 1.83 18.32 -19.96
C LYS A 234 0.45 17.96 -20.51
N ARG A 235 -0.13 18.86 -21.31
CA ARG A 235 -1.44 18.64 -21.99
C ARG A 235 -1.53 17.32 -22.76
N ALA A 236 -0.43 16.88 -23.40
CA ALA A 236 -0.37 15.60 -24.10
C ALA A 236 -0.52 14.40 -23.14
N ASP A 237 0.05 14.49 -21.94
CA ASP A 237 -0.08 13.47 -20.90
C ASP A 237 -1.49 13.47 -20.31
N GLU A 238 -2.09 14.66 -20.10
CA GLU A 238 -3.49 14.78 -19.66
C GLU A 238 -4.45 14.14 -20.68
N GLN A 239 -4.24 14.37 -21.98
CA GLN A 239 -5.00 13.72 -23.04
C GLN A 239 -4.82 12.20 -23.03
N ALA A 240 -3.59 11.71 -22.89
CA ALA A 240 -3.31 10.28 -22.79
C ALA A 240 -3.95 9.66 -21.54
N PHE A 241 -3.97 10.38 -20.41
CA PHE A 241 -4.61 9.92 -19.18
C PHE A 241 -6.14 9.90 -19.31
N ALA A 242 -6.73 10.90 -19.97
CA ALA A 242 -8.16 10.92 -20.28
C ALA A 242 -8.54 9.75 -21.21
N LEU A 243 -7.72 9.46 -22.22
CA LEU A 243 -7.89 8.31 -23.10
C LEU A 243 -7.83 6.98 -22.32
N ALA A 244 -6.82 6.82 -21.46
CA ALA A 244 -6.67 5.63 -20.62
C ALA A 244 -7.89 5.41 -19.72
N ASN A 245 -8.42 6.46 -19.07
CA ASN A 245 -9.64 6.35 -18.26
C ASN A 245 -10.86 5.96 -19.10
N GLY A 246 -11.03 6.56 -20.29
CA GLY A 246 -12.14 6.25 -21.19
C GLY A 246 -12.10 4.82 -21.76
N GLN A 247 -10.90 4.27 -21.96
CA GLN A 247 -10.71 2.90 -22.48
C GLN A 247 -10.67 1.83 -21.39
N ASN A 248 -10.50 2.23 -20.13
CA ASN A 248 -10.32 1.34 -19.00
C ASN A 248 -11.38 1.56 -17.91
N LEU A 249 -12.65 1.40 -18.30
CA LEU A 249 -13.78 1.47 -17.38
C LEU A 249 -13.74 0.28 -16.43
N MET A 250 -13.96 0.52 -15.13
CA MET A 250 -13.89 -0.55 -14.11
C MET A 250 -14.82 -0.29 -12.94
N PHE A 251 -15.52 -1.35 -12.50
CA PHE A 251 -16.08 -1.36 -11.15
C PHE A 251 -15.00 -1.65 -10.10
N CYS A 252 -15.32 -1.46 -8.82
CA CYS A 252 -14.39 -1.78 -7.73
C CYS A 252 -14.07 -3.29 -7.71
N GLU A 253 -15.02 -4.15 -8.08
CA GLU A 253 -14.83 -5.59 -8.21
C GLU A 253 -13.87 -5.95 -9.35
N ASP A 254 -13.90 -5.22 -10.46
CA ASP A 254 -12.99 -5.47 -11.59
C ASP A 254 -11.56 -5.13 -11.20
N ALA A 255 -11.34 -4.01 -10.52
CA ALA A 255 -10.06 -3.65 -9.95
C ALA A 255 -9.56 -4.74 -8.98
N ALA A 256 -10.40 -5.18 -8.04
CA ALA A 256 -10.05 -6.25 -7.10
C ALA A 256 -9.67 -7.57 -7.80
N ARG A 257 -10.41 -7.97 -8.85
CA ARG A 257 -10.10 -9.18 -9.64
C ARG A 257 -8.76 -9.05 -10.38
N ARG A 258 -8.51 -7.90 -11.03
CA ARG A 258 -7.25 -7.65 -11.75
C ARG A 258 -6.05 -7.72 -10.83
N LEU A 259 -6.14 -7.07 -9.66
CA LEU A 259 -5.11 -7.11 -8.64
C LEU A 259 -4.88 -8.52 -8.11
N ASN A 260 -5.95 -9.25 -7.81
CA ASN A 260 -5.84 -10.64 -7.34
C ASN A 260 -5.08 -11.52 -8.36
N LEU A 261 -5.46 -11.44 -9.64
CA LEU A 261 -4.82 -12.22 -10.71
C LEU A 261 -3.37 -11.82 -10.93
N ALA A 262 -3.03 -10.53 -10.82
CA ALA A 262 -1.67 -10.04 -10.97
C ALA A 262 -0.78 -10.50 -9.81
N LEU A 263 -1.21 -10.31 -8.56
CA LEU A 263 -0.44 -10.66 -7.37
C LEU A 263 -0.22 -12.18 -7.24
N LYS A 264 -1.18 -13.00 -7.65
CA LYS A 264 -1.04 -14.48 -7.70
C LYS A 264 0.15 -14.97 -8.52
N ARG A 265 0.52 -14.22 -9.56
CA ARG A 265 1.63 -14.56 -10.47
C ARG A 265 3.00 -14.23 -9.89
N SER A 266 3.07 -13.45 -8.81
CA SER A 266 4.33 -13.10 -8.17
C SER A 266 4.80 -14.21 -7.24
N ASP A 267 5.99 -14.75 -7.49
CA ASP A 267 6.62 -15.78 -6.65
C ASP A 267 7.03 -15.24 -5.27
N ALA A 268 7.14 -13.91 -5.13
CA ALA A 268 7.39 -13.29 -3.84
C ALA A 268 6.17 -13.35 -2.89
N VAL A 269 4.98 -13.64 -3.41
CA VAL A 269 3.73 -13.57 -2.64
C VAL A 269 3.30 -14.95 -2.17
N LYS A 270 3.30 -15.14 -0.84
CA LYS A 270 2.75 -16.34 -0.19
C LYS A 270 1.25 -16.22 0.06
N ALA A 271 0.79 -15.06 0.51
CA ALA A 271 -0.62 -14.77 0.71
C ALA A 271 -0.88 -13.27 0.58
N PHE A 272 -2.13 -12.88 0.37
CA PHE A 272 -2.52 -11.48 0.45
C PHE A 272 -3.98 -11.30 0.86
N HIS A 273 -4.26 -10.14 1.44
CA HIS A 273 -5.56 -9.49 1.47
C HIS A 273 -5.44 -8.17 0.71
N LEU A 274 -6.37 -7.91 -0.19
CA LEU A 274 -6.47 -6.62 -0.88
C LEU A 274 -7.85 -6.04 -0.65
N LYS A 275 -7.90 -4.72 -0.50
CA LYS A 275 -9.09 -3.90 -0.42
C LYS A 275 -8.99 -2.77 -1.41
N VAL A 276 -9.96 -2.69 -2.31
CA VAL A 276 -10.11 -1.59 -3.25
C VAL A 276 -11.20 -0.66 -2.75
N ILE A 277 -10.94 0.64 -2.80
CA ILE A 277 -11.86 1.69 -2.39
C ILE A 277 -11.99 2.68 -3.55
N HIS A 278 -13.19 2.79 -4.10
CA HIS A 278 -13.55 3.87 -4.99
C HIS A 278 -14.20 4.98 -4.17
N ALA A 279 -13.54 6.14 -4.08
CA ALA A 279 -14.09 7.30 -3.38
C ALA A 279 -15.19 7.94 -4.24
N GLU A 280 -16.42 7.44 -4.12
CA GLU A 280 -17.51 7.74 -5.04
C GLU A 280 -17.83 9.25 -5.04
N SER A 281 -17.82 9.85 -6.23
CA SER A 281 -18.07 11.29 -6.37
C SER A 281 -19.56 11.66 -6.30
N LEU A 282 -20.46 10.70 -6.52
CA LEU A 282 -21.91 10.91 -6.51
C LEU A 282 -22.55 10.57 -5.16
N HIS A 283 -21.86 9.79 -4.32
CA HIS A 283 -22.38 9.30 -3.04
C HIS A 283 -21.61 9.90 -1.87
N ALA A 284 -22.25 9.96 -0.69
CA ALA A 284 -21.60 10.38 0.55
C ALA A 284 -20.86 9.21 1.25
N HIS A 285 -20.53 8.16 0.51
CA HIS A 285 -19.87 6.95 0.98
C HIS A 285 -19.14 6.27 -0.18
N ASP A 286 -18.15 5.44 0.16
CA ASP A 286 -17.27 4.79 -0.81
C ASP A 286 -17.78 3.41 -1.23
N ALA A 287 -17.49 3.00 -2.47
CA ALA A 287 -17.67 1.63 -2.91
C ALA A 287 -16.40 0.80 -2.61
N VAL A 288 -16.58 -0.40 -2.06
CA VAL A 288 -15.47 -1.23 -1.58
C VAL A 288 -15.57 -2.65 -2.12
N ALA A 289 -14.44 -3.22 -2.53
CA ALA A 289 -14.31 -4.63 -2.85
C ALA A 289 -13.06 -5.23 -2.19
N GLU A 290 -13.16 -6.47 -1.70
CA GLU A 290 -12.05 -7.16 -1.05
C GLU A 290 -11.77 -8.52 -1.69
N SER A 291 -10.52 -8.95 -1.63
CA SER A 291 -10.12 -10.28 -2.06
C SER A 291 -9.02 -10.84 -1.18
N ARG A 292 -9.03 -12.15 -0.93
CA ARG A 292 -8.00 -12.87 -0.18
C ARG A 292 -7.51 -14.05 -0.98
N TRP A 293 -6.23 -14.36 -0.84
CA TRP A 293 -5.64 -15.54 -1.43
C TRP A 293 -4.42 -16.00 -0.65
N THR A 294 -4.23 -17.32 -0.58
CA THR A 294 -3.06 -17.97 0.00
C THR A 294 -2.56 -19.00 -1.00
N ARG A 295 -1.25 -19.02 -1.24
CA ARG A 295 -0.58 -20.01 -2.08
C ARG A 295 -0.54 -21.34 -1.32
N ASP A 296 -1.09 -22.38 -1.94
CA ASP A 296 -1.06 -23.74 -1.39
C ASP A 296 0.37 -24.15 -1.07
N SER A 297 0.53 -24.87 0.05
CA SER A 297 1.80 -25.51 0.39
C SER A 297 2.00 -26.67 -0.58
N ALA A 298 3.07 -26.65 -1.37
CA ALA A 298 3.49 -27.79 -2.16
C ALA A 298 3.91 -28.96 -1.25
#